data_AF-A0A1G1WH57-F1
#
_entry.id   AF-A0A1G1WH57-F1
#
_cell.length_a   1.000
_cell.length_b   1.000
_cell.length_c   1.000
_cell.angle_alpha   90.00
_cell.angle_beta   90.00
_cell.angle_gamma   90.00
#
_symmetry.space_group_name_H-M   'P 1'
#
loop_
_entity.id
_entity.type
_entity.pdbx_description
1 polymer ?
#
loop_
_entity_poly.entity_id
_entity_poly.type
_entity_poly.pdbx_seq_one_letter_code
_entity_poly.pdbx_strand_id
1 'polypeptide(L)'
;MLTKRQKIAVSSGLLAISISLLPVIGDENRLPLLVLVIIASYFLSLWSIYGQFSFFELVSLFVLPVTLTASLGLFLSQFDISGGTRFILAMVYVVVMYTILLSENIFNVSVERNIPLVRAARTVGYLATLFVSFAFFTLLFGLGLNSIFFVLISAVVAGLLFTQAYWQIELKGTDPKKLIYFSALAGLIVGEVAAALSFWPLDPPKIGVAITAVVYVLLGIIQHHVRENLSQRTLVEYLFVAAGVVFLLIVTTSWGI
;
A
#
# COMPACT_ATOMS: atom_id res chain seq x y z
N MET A 1 -29.60 -13.21 -2.11
CA MET A 1 -28.22 -13.06 -2.64
C MET A 1 -27.60 -11.81 -2.02
N LEU A 2 -26.36 -11.88 -1.51
CA LEU A 2 -25.68 -10.71 -0.92
C LEU A 2 -25.30 -9.69 -2.01
N THR A 3 -25.55 -8.42 -1.74
CA THR A 3 -25.10 -7.31 -2.60
C THR A 3 -23.58 -7.16 -2.56
N LYS A 4 -22.95 -6.59 -3.59
CA LYS A 4 -21.48 -6.35 -3.60
C LYS A 4 -21.02 -5.55 -2.38
N ARG A 5 -21.77 -4.53 -1.96
CA ARG A 5 -21.46 -3.73 -0.76
C ARG A 5 -21.50 -4.55 0.52
N GLN A 6 -22.46 -5.48 0.64
CA GLN A 6 -22.51 -6.41 1.77
C GLN A 6 -21.34 -7.38 1.75
N LYS A 7 -20.93 -7.89 0.59
CA LYS A 7 -19.74 -8.75 0.48
C LYS A 7 -18.47 -8.01 0.91
N ILE A 8 -18.29 -6.75 0.50
CA ILE A 8 -17.15 -5.92 0.92
C ILE A 8 -17.15 -5.71 2.44
N ALA A 9 -18.31 -5.40 3.03
CA ALA A 9 -18.45 -5.27 4.48
C ALA A 9 -18.10 -6.58 5.21
N VAL A 10 -18.58 -7.72 4.71
CA VAL A 10 -18.27 -9.04 5.27
C VAL A 10 -16.79 -9.37 5.14
N SER A 11 -16.18 -9.17 3.97
CA SER A 11 -14.74 -9.42 3.76
C SER A 11 -13.86 -8.58 4.70
N SER A 12 -14.14 -7.27 4.79
CA SER A 12 -13.38 -6.36 5.68
C SER A 12 -13.55 -6.72 7.16
N GLY A 13 -14.76 -7.05 7.60
CA GLY A 13 -15.03 -7.47 8.98
C GLY A 13 -14.40 -8.82 9.33
N LEU A 14 -14.49 -9.82 8.43
CA LEU A 14 -13.87 -11.13 8.64
C LEU A 14 -12.36 -11.01 8.77
N LEU A 15 -11.70 -10.29 7.86
CA LEU A 15 -10.26 -10.08 7.92
C LEU A 15 -9.84 -9.31 9.19
N ALA A 16 -10.62 -8.32 9.62
CA ALA A 16 -10.36 -7.58 10.86
C ALA A 16 -10.42 -8.48 12.10
N ILE A 17 -11.40 -9.39 12.15
CA ILE A 17 -11.49 -10.39 13.22
C ILE A 17 -10.27 -11.31 13.16
N SER A 18 -9.91 -11.81 11.98
CA SER A 18 -8.77 -12.73 11.83
C SER A 18 -7.44 -12.11 12.25
N ILE A 19 -7.14 -10.87 11.85
CA ILE A 19 -5.89 -10.20 12.28
C ILE A 19 -5.89 -9.91 13.79
N SER A 20 -7.07 -9.65 14.39
CA SER A 20 -7.19 -9.36 15.83
C SER A 20 -6.96 -10.59 16.70
N LEU A 21 -7.07 -11.80 16.14
CA LEU A 21 -6.79 -13.05 16.82
C LEU A 21 -5.29 -13.41 16.84
N LEU A 22 -4.47 -12.83 15.94
CA LEU A 22 -3.03 -13.12 15.84
C LEU A 22 -2.27 -12.98 17.17
N PRO A 23 -2.45 -11.91 17.98
CA PRO A 23 -1.73 -11.76 19.23
C PRO A 23 -2.22 -12.70 20.34
N VAL A 24 -3.45 -13.24 20.20
CA VAL A 24 -4.07 -14.12 21.22
C VAL A 24 -3.65 -15.57 21.04
N ILE A 25 -3.25 -15.94 19.83
CA ILE A 25 -2.88 -17.30 19.48
C ILE A 25 -1.43 -17.56 19.90
N GLY A 26 -1.18 -18.78 20.38
CA GLY A 26 0.14 -19.24 20.78
C GLY A 26 1.16 -19.15 19.63
N ASP A 27 2.43 -18.98 19.99
CA ASP A 27 3.49 -18.63 19.04
C ASP A 27 3.62 -19.60 17.87
N GLU A 28 3.40 -20.91 18.10
CA GLU A 28 3.48 -21.95 17.06
C GLU A 28 2.49 -21.74 15.90
N ASN A 29 1.29 -21.23 16.20
CA ASN A 29 0.20 -21.09 15.22
C ASN A 29 0.10 -19.67 14.64
N ARG A 30 0.89 -18.71 15.15
CA ARG A 30 0.79 -17.30 14.75
C ARG A 30 1.23 -17.08 13.30
N LEU A 31 2.39 -17.62 12.91
CA LEU A 31 2.90 -17.49 11.53
C LEU A 31 2.01 -18.19 10.50
N PRO A 32 1.59 -19.47 10.69
CA PRO A 32 0.64 -20.12 9.78
C PRO A 32 -0.67 -19.35 9.63
N LEU A 33 -1.23 -18.83 10.73
CA LEU A 33 -2.45 -18.03 10.66
C LEU A 33 -2.22 -16.73 9.90
N LEU A 34 -1.11 -16.02 10.14
CA LEU A 34 -0.80 -14.79 9.41
C LEU A 34 -0.74 -15.04 7.90
N VAL A 35 -0.03 -16.09 7.47
CA VAL A 35 0.04 -16.48 6.05
C VAL A 35 -1.35 -16.81 5.51
N LEU A 36 -2.15 -17.57 6.27
CA LEU A 36 -3.53 -17.88 5.90
C LEU A 36 -4.39 -16.62 5.74
N VAL A 37 -4.25 -15.63 6.62
CA VAL A 37 -5.02 -14.38 6.58
C VAL A 37 -4.59 -13.49 5.41
N ILE A 38 -3.29 -13.44 5.10
CA ILE A 38 -2.79 -12.74 3.91
C ILE A 38 -3.37 -13.38 2.63
N ILE A 39 -3.32 -14.72 2.53
CA ILE A 39 -3.89 -15.45 1.39
C ILE A 39 -5.42 -15.26 1.34
N ALA A 40 -6.10 -15.35 2.48
CA ALA A 40 -7.54 -15.12 2.57
C ALA A 40 -7.92 -13.70 2.15
N SER A 41 -7.07 -12.69 2.43
CA SER A 41 -7.33 -11.31 2.00
C SER A 41 -7.44 -11.18 0.49
N TYR A 42 -6.62 -11.91 -0.26
CA TYR A 42 -6.70 -11.98 -1.71
C TYR A 42 -8.02 -12.62 -2.16
N PHE A 43 -8.35 -13.80 -1.65
CA PHE A 43 -9.55 -14.53 -2.07
C PHE A 43 -10.86 -13.86 -1.64
N LEU A 44 -10.90 -13.26 -0.44
CA LEU A 44 -12.05 -12.50 0.04
C LEU A 44 -12.24 -11.20 -0.75
N SER A 45 -11.15 -10.57 -1.18
CA SER A 45 -11.20 -9.42 -2.08
C SER A 45 -11.78 -9.83 -3.44
N LEU A 46 -11.26 -10.92 -4.03
CA LEU A 46 -11.75 -11.48 -5.29
C LEU A 46 -13.24 -11.85 -5.22
N TRP A 47 -13.67 -12.52 -4.15
CA TRP A 47 -15.07 -12.88 -3.93
C TRP A 47 -15.98 -11.66 -3.77
N SER A 48 -15.49 -10.61 -3.10
CA SER A 48 -16.27 -9.40 -2.84
C SER A 48 -16.51 -8.54 -4.09
N ILE A 49 -15.51 -8.47 -4.98
CA ILE A 49 -15.53 -7.61 -6.17
C ILE A 49 -15.95 -8.39 -7.44
N TYR A 50 -16.04 -9.72 -7.36
CA TYR A 50 -16.28 -10.67 -8.47
C TYR A 50 -16.96 -10.07 -9.72
N GLY A 51 -16.27 -10.21 -10.85
CA GLY A 51 -16.63 -9.68 -12.16
C GLY A 51 -15.81 -10.34 -13.27
N GLN A 52 -15.89 -9.82 -14.49
CA GLN A 52 -14.99 -10.21 -15.57
C GLN A 52 -13.68 -9.46 -15.38
N PHE A 53 -12.60 -10.19 -15.09
CA PHE A 53 -11.28 -9.60 -14.86
C PHE A 53 -10.31 -10.02 -15.96
N SER A 54 -9.50 -9.09 -16.45
CA SER A 54 -8.26 -9.45 -17.14
C SER A 54 -7.19 -9.90 -16.12
N PHE A 55 -6.17 -10.64 -16.55
CA PHE A 55 -5.09 -11.08 -15.66
C PHE A 55 -4.38 -9.90 -14.98
N PHE A 56 -4.19 -8.78 -15.70
CA PHE A 56 -3.55 -7.58 -15.17
C PHE A 56 -4.42 -6.83 -14.16
N GLU A 57 -5.74 -6.78 -14.39
CA GLU A 57 -6.70 -6.28 -13.41
C GLU A 57 -6.65 -7.11 -12.13
N LEU A 58 -6.58 -8.44 -12.28
CA LEU A 58 -6.52 -9.37 -11.17
C LEU A 58 -5.30 -9.07 -10.29
N VAL A 59 -4.11 -8.93 -10.85
CA VAL A 59 -2.92 -8.58 -10.06
C VAL A 59 -3.04 -7.19 -9.43
N SER A 60 -3.49 -6.19 -10.20
CA SER A 60 -3.50 -4.79 -9.77
C SER A 60 -4.54 -4.50 -8.68
N LEU A 61 -5.76 -5.03 -8.80
CA LEU A 61 -6.86 -4.78 -7.87
C LEU A 61 -6.60 -5.29 -6.44
N PHE A 62 -5.68 -6.25 -6.27
CA PHE A 62 -5.46 -6.92 -4.99
C PHE A 62 -4.17 -6.53 -4.29
N VAL A 63 -3.31 -5.70 -4.91
CA VAL A 63 -2.08 -5.23 -4.26
C VAL A 63 -2.40 -4.52 -2.94
N LEU A 64 -3.25 -3.49 -2.94
CA LEU A 64 -3.57 -2.74 -1.71
C LEU A 64 -4.22 -3.59 -0.61
N PRO A 65 -5.28 -4.37 -0.89
CA PRO A 65 -5.88 -5.26 0.10
C PRO A 65 -4.87 -6.19 0.79
N VAL A 66 -4.00 -6.81 -0.01
CA VAL A 66 -3.02 -7.79 0.47
C VAL A 66 -1.91 -7.09 1.25
N THR A 67 -1.34 -6.00 0.72
CA THR A 67 -0.27 -5.26 1.41
C THR A 67 -0.76 -4.62 2.71
N LEU A 68 -2.00 -4.10 2.77
CA LEU A 68 -2.59 -3.61 4.03
C LEU A 68 -2.70 -4.74 5.05
N THR A 69 -3.21 -5.90 4.63
CA THR A 69 -3.38 -7.06 5.52
C THR A 69 -2.05 -7.59 6.00
N ALA A 70 -1.05 -7.68 5.12
CA ALA A 70 0.31 -8.06 5.49
C ALA A 70 0.89 -7.06 6.51
N SER A 71 0.74 -5.75 6.27
CA SER A 71 1.24 -4.71 7.17
C SER A 71 0.61 -4.81 8.56
N LEU A 72 -0.71 -4.68 8.66
CA LEU A 72 -1.36 -4.65 9.98
C LEU A 72 -1.37 -6.03 10.65
N GLY A 73 -1.41 -7.12 9.89
CA GLY A 73 -1.28 -8.48 10.41
C GLY A 73 0.10 -8.74 11.03
N LEU A 74 1.19 -8.39 10.32
CA LEU A 74 2.55 -8.50 10.85
C LEU A 74 2.74 -7.59 12.07
N PHE A 75 2.21 -6.36 12.06
CA PHE A 75 2.31 -5.45 13.20
C PHE A 75 1.65 -6.04 14.44
N LEU A 76 0.40 -6.49 14.33
CA LEU A 76 -0.31 -7.12 15.44
C LEU A 76 0.35 -8.44 15.89
N SER A 77 1.00 -9.16 14.98
CA SER A 77 1.70 -10.40 15.30
C SER A 77 3.02 -10.18 16.07
N GLN A 78 3.72 -9.08 15.80
CA GLN A 78 5.07 -8.83 16.30
C GLN A 78 5.08 -8.00 17.60
N PHE A 79 4.12 -7.08 17.75
CA PHE A 79 4.08 -6.17 18.88
C PHE A 79 3.00 -6.58 19.88
N ASP A 80 3.38 -6.74 21.14
CA ASP A 80 2.42 -6.90 22.23
C ASP A 80 1.79 -5.54 22.54
N ILE A 81 0.50 -5.42 22.26
CA ILE A 81 -0.25 -4.18 22.41
C ILE A 81 -1.47 -4.39 23.29
N SER A 82 -1.88 -3.32 23.98
CA SER A 82 -3.07 -3.36 24.82
C SER A 82 -4.32 -3.75 24.01
N GLY A 83 -5.27 -4.43 24.66
CA GLY A 83 -6.53 -4.82 24.03
C GLY A 83 -7.32 -3.64 23.46
N GLY A 84 -7.22 -2.46 24.10
CA GLY A 84 -7.82 -1.22 23.60
C GLY A 84 -7.17 -0.73 22.31
N THR A 85 -5.84 -0.69 22.24
CA THR A 85 -5.11 -0.33 21.02
C THR A 85 -5.41 -1.31 19.89
N ARG A 86 -5.47 -2.61 20.19
CA ARG A 86 -5.85 -3.65 19.23
C ARG A 86 -7.24 -3.42 18.64
N PHE A 87 -8.22 -3.08 19.48
CA PHE A 87 -9.57 -2.77 19.02
C PHE A 87 -9.61 -1.54 18.11
N ILE A 88 -8.89 -0.47 18.46
CA ILE A 88 -8.78 0.73 17.62
C ILE A 88 -8.15 0.40 16.27
N LEU A 89 -7.05 -0.36 16.24
CA LEU A 89 -6.40 -0.77 15.01
C LEU A 89 -7.29 -1.68 14.14
N ALA A 90 -8.08 -2.56 14.76
CA ALA A 90 -9.07 -3.37 14.04
C ALA A 90 -10.15 -2.50 13.37
N MET A 91 -10.64 -1.46 14.06
CA MET A 91 -11.61 -0.51 13.49
C MET A 91 -10.99 0.29 12.34
N VAL A 92 -9.76 0.79 12.51
CA VAL A 92 -9.01 1.46 11.43
C VAL A 92 -8.85 0.52 10.24
N TYR A 93 -8.47 -0.74 10.48
CA TYR A 93 -8.35 -1.75 9.43
C TYR A 93 -9.67 -1.94 8.67
N VAL A 94 -10.81 -2.11 9.36
CA VAL A 94 -12.13 -2.26 8.72
C VAL A 94 -12.42 -1.07 7.80
N VAL A 95 -12.25 0.16 8.31
CA VAL A 95 -12.55 1.38 7.55
C VAL A 95 -11.66 1.50 6.31
N VAL A 96 -10.35 1.30 6.46
CA VAL A 96 -9.40 1.42 5.35
C VAL A 96 -9.61 0.30 4.34
N MET A 97 -9.74 -0.95 4.79
CA MET A 97 -9.97 -2.11 3.93
C MET A 97 -11.29 -2.00 3.17
N TYR A 98 -12.38 -1.59 3.84
CA TYR A 98 -13.67 -1.34 3.20
C TYR A 98 -13.55 -0.28 2.10
N THR A 99 -12.84 0.81 2.40
CA THR A 99 -12.64 1.93 1.48
C THR A 99 -11.79 1.54 0.26
N ILE A 100 -10.75 0.73 0.46
CA ILE A 100 -9.95 0.14 -0.61
C ILE A 100 -10.84 -0.72 -1.50
N LEU A 101 -11.52 -1.73 -0.94
CA LEU A 101 -12.35 -2.66 -1.72
C LEU A 101 -13.50 -1.96 -2.46
N LEU A 102 -14.07 -0.91 -1.87
CA LEU A 102 -15.08 -0.09 -2.54
C LEU A 102 -14.49 0.66 -3.74
N SER A 103 -13.29 1.22 -3.59
CA SER A 103 -12.58 1.93 -4.66
C SER A 103 -12.18 0.97 -5.78
N GLU A 104 -11.64 -0.20 -5.44
CA GLU A 104 -11.29 -1.25 -6.40
C GLU A 104 -12.52 -1.74 -7.18
N ASN A 105 -13.67 -1.89 -6.51
CA ASN A 105 -14.92 -2.20 -7.21
C ASN A 105 -15.37 -1.06 -8.15
N ILE A 106 -15.16 0.21 -7.79
CA ILE A 106 -15.44 1.35 -8.68
C ILE A 106 -14.53 1.32 -9.90
N PHE A 107 -13.23 1.04 -9.73
CA PHE A 107 -12.29 0.90 -10.84
C PHE A 107 -12.68 -0.23 -11.77
N ASN A 108 -13.01 -1.40 -11.23
CA ASN A 108 -13.46 -2.55 -12.01
C ASN A 108 -14.70 -2.22 -12.87
N VAL A 109 -15.71 -1.55 -12.29
CA VAL A 109 -16.88 -1.10 -13.05
C VAL A 109 -16.52 -0.03 -14.10
N SER A 110 -15.52 0.79 -13.81
CA SER A 110 -15.09 1.90 -14.67
C SER A 110 -14.32 1.45 -15.91
N VAL A 111 -13.73 0.25 -15.88
CA VAL A 111 -13.09 -0.38 -17.04
C VAL A 111 -14.11 -0.62 -18.15
N GLU A 112 -15.33 -1.01 -17.82
CA GLU A 112 -16.38 -1.22 -18.83
C GLU A 112 -17.07 0.12 -19.18
N ARG A 113 -17.47 0.87 -18.16
CA ARG A 113 -18.36 2.03 -18.31
C ARG A 113 -17.79 3.26 -17.64
N ASN A 114 -17.78 4.40 -18.32
CA ASN A 114 -17.32 5.64 -17.70
C ASN A 114 -18.34 6.12 -16.65
N ILE A 115 -17.96 6.10 -15.37
CA ILE A 115 -18.83 6.53 -14.26
C ILE A 115 -18.21 7.73 -13.51
N PRO A 116 -19.01 8.74 -13.12
CA PRO A 116 -18.50 9.95 -12.46
C PRO A 116 -17.73 9.68 -11.16
N LEU A 117 -18.08 8.59 -10.46
CA LEU A 117 -17.49 8.17 -9.19
C LEU A 117 -16.00 7.81 -9.29
N VAL A 118 -15.49 7.54 -10.50
CA VAL A 118 -14.08 7.16 -10.69
C VAL A 118 -13.11 8.28 -10.28
N ARG A 119 -13.53 9.55 -10.36
CA ARG A 119 -12.70 10.68 -9.92
C ARG A 119 -12.47 10.66 -8.40
N ALA A 120 -13.52 10.34 -7.64
CA ALA A 120 -13.41 10.16 -6.20
C ALA A 120 -12.56 8.92 -5.88
N ALA A 121 -12.82 7.80 -6.55
CA ALA A 121 -12.05 6.57 -6.36
C ALA A 121 -10.55 6.77 -6.64
N ARG A 122 -10.15 7.53 -7.65
CA ARG A 122 -8.73 7.86 -7.90
C ARG A 122 -8.07 8.61 -6.74
N THR A 123 -8.79 9.54 -6.14
CA THR A 123 -8.27 10.29 -4.97
C THR A 123 -8.14 9.38 -3.77
N VAL A 124 -9.16 8.54 -3.53
CA VAL A 124 -9.16 7.56 -2.43
C VAL A 124 -8.07 6.51 -2.62
N GLY A 125 -7.90 5.97 -3.84
CA GLY A 125 -6.86 5.02 -4.18
C GLY A 125 -5.46 5.60 -3.97
N TYR A 126 -5.23 6.84 -4.40
CA TYR A 126 -3.98 7.55 -4.15
C TYR A 126 -3.68 7.67 -2.65
N LEU A 127 -4.64 8.14 -1.85
CA LEU A 127 -4.49 8.24 -0.39
C LEU A 127 -4.28 6.88 0.28
N ALA A 128 -4.98 5.84 -0.19
CA ALA A 128 -4.81 4.48 0.29
C ALA A 128 -3.42 3.94 -0.03
N THR A 129 -2.88 4.17 -1.22
CA THR A 129 -1.51 3.79 -1.59
C THR A 129 -0.49 4.46 -0.67
N LEU A 130 -0.64 5.75 -0.35
CA LEU A 130 0.26 6.43 0.59
C LEU A 130 0.15 5.87 2.01
N PHE A 131 -1.07 5.65 2.50
CA PHE A 131 -1.30 5.09 3.84
C PHE A 131 -0.71 3.68 3.97
N VAL A 132 -0.97 2.82 2.97
CA VAL A 132 -0.45 1.46 2.92
C VAL A 132 1.07 1.45 2.78
N SER A 133 1.64 2.35 1.98
CA SER A 133 3.10 2.52 1.88
C SER A 133 3.70 2.87 3.25
N PHE A 134 3.14 3.87 3.93
CA PHE A 134 3.61 4.29 5.25
C PHE A 134 3.56 3.13 6.24
N ALA A 135 2.43 2.43 6.33
CA ALA A 135 2.26 1.30 7.23
C ALA A 135 3.25 0.16 6.91
N PHE A 136 3.37 -0.21 5.64
CA PHE A 136 4.21 -1.31 5.20
C PHE A 136 5.70 -1.02 5.42
N PHE A 137 6.22 0.12 4.96
CA PHE A 137 7.64 0.43 5.05
C PHE A 137 8.09 0.77 6.48
N THR A 138 7.21 1.38 7.30
CA THR A 138 7.46 1.53 8.74
C THR A 138 7.68 0.17 9.38
N LEU A 139 6.77 -0.77 9.12
CA LEU A 139 6.85 -2.09 9.71
C LEU A 139 8.03 -2.89 9.18
N LEU A 140 8.25 -2.88 7.86
CA LEU A 140 9.32 -3.63 7.22
C LEU A 140 10.69 -3.28 7.80
N PHE A 141 10.95 -1.98 8.04
CA PHE A 141 12.16 -1.54 8.73
C PHE A 141 12.16 -1.96 10.21
N GLY A 142 11.02 -1.82 10.88
CA GLY A 142 10.84 -2.23 12.28
C GLY A 142 11.03 -3.72 12.55
N LEU A 143 10.95 -4.58 11.53
CA LEU A 143 11.27 -6.01 11.64
C LEU A 143 12.78 -6.28 11.82
N GLY A 144 13.65 -5.29 11.64
CA GLY A 144 15.10 -5.44 11.83
C GLY A 144 15.75 -6.41 10.85
N LEU A 145 15.21 -6.53 9.63
CA LEU A 145 15.79 -7.37 8.58
C LEU A 145 17.17 -6.85 8.16
N ASN A 146 18.02 -7.74 7.63
CA ASN A 146 19.27 -7.31 6.98
C ASN A 146 18.96 -6.32 5.84
N SER A 147 19.82 -5.31 5.67
CA SER A 147 19.70 -4.27 4.65
C SER A 147 19.40 -4.82 3.24
N ILE A 148 19.98 -5.94 2.83
CA ILE A 148 19.73 -6.55 1.51
C ILE A 148 18.26 -6.95 1.39
N PHE A 149 17.68 -7.62 2.40
CA PHE A 149 16.27 -8.02 2.38
C PHE A 149 15.35 -6.80 2.46
N PHE A 150 15.70 -5.81 3.29
CA PHE A 150 14.95 -4.56 3.36
C PHE A 150 14.87 -3.87 1.99
N VAL A 151 15.99 -3.77 1.28
CA VAL A 151 16.08 -3.16 -0.06
C VAL A 151 15.28 -3.95 -1.09
N LEU A 152 15.48 -5.26 -1.17
CA LEU A 152 14.82 -6.11 -2.17
C LEU A 152 13.30 -6.14 -1.96
N ILE A 153 12.84 -6.33 -0.73
CA ILE A 153 11.41 -6.33 -0.42
C ILE A 153 10.83 -4.94 -0.69
N SER A 154 11.57 -3.87 -0.36
CA SER A 154 11.09 -2.51 -0.62
C SER A 154 10.91 -2.25 -2.11
N ALA A 155 11.87 -2.66 -2.94
CA ALA A 155 11.80 -2.49 -4.39
C ALA A 155 10.62 -3.27 -5.01
N VAL A 156 10.45 -4.53 -4.60
CA VAL A 156 9.38 -5.40 -5.11
C VAL A 156 8.01 -4.87 -4.71
N VAL A 157 7.81 -4.54 -3.42
CA VAL A 157 6.51 -4.07 -2.94
C VAL A 157 6.17 -2.69 -3.48
N ALA A 158 7.15 -1.78 -3.57
CA ALA A 158 6.95 -0.50 -4.24
C ALA A 158 6.55 -0.71 -5.71
N GLY A 159 7.24 -1.59 -6.45
CA GLY A 159 6.89 -1.92 -7.83
C GLY A 159 5.46 -2.44 -7.99
N LEU A 160 5.00 -3.29 -7.08
CA LEU A 160 3.60 -3.76 -7.07
C LEU A 160 2.62 -2.61 -6.79
N LEU A 161 2.92 -1.74 -5.82
CA LEU A 161 2.10 -0.56 -5.51
C LEU A 161 2.02 0.40 -6.71
N PHE A 162 3.13 0.63 -7.41
CA PHE A 162 3.15 1.44 -8.63
C PHE A 162 2.41 0.80 -9.79
N THR A 163 2.44 -0.53 -9.92
CA THR A 163 1.66 -1.27 -10.92
C THR A 163 0.17 -0.99 -10.74
N GLN A 164 -0.30 -1.14 -9.50
CA GLN A 164 -1.68 -0.88 -9.12
C GLN A 164 -2.05 0.61 -9.31
N ALA A 165 -1.19 1.53 -8.89
CA ALA A 165 -1.47 2.95 -9.00
C ALA A 165 -1.45 3.47 -10.47
N TYR A 166 -0.55 2.96 -11.32
CA TYR A 166 -0.51 3.26 -12.75
C TYR A 166 -1.81 2.81 -13.43
N TRP A 167 -2.23 1.58 -13.16
CA TRP A 167 -3.48 1.04 -13.71
C TRP A 167 -4.71 1.88 -13.32
N GLN A 168 -4.78 2.40 -12.09
CA GLN A 168 -5.86 3.28 -11.65
C GLN A 168 -5.91 4.64 -12.36
N ILE A 169 -4.76 5.12 -12.85
CA ILE A 169 -4.66 6.37 -13.61
C ILE A 169 -5.21 6.17 -15.02
N GLU A 170 -4.83 5.07 -15.67
CA GLU A 170 -5.20 4.75 -17.06
C GLU A 170 -5.93 3.39 -17.12
N LEU A 171 -7.23 3.39 -16.83
CA LEU A 171 -8.05 2.16 -16.71
C LEU A 171 -8.35 1.48 -18.05
N LYS A 172 -8.53 2.27 -19.12
CA LYS A 172 -8.85 1.79 -20.46
C LYS A 172 -7.62 1.96 -21.34
N GLY A 173 -7.16 0.86 -21.95
CA GLY A 173 -6.05 0.91 -22.91
C GLY A 173 -4.66 0.98 -22.29
N THR A 174 -4.50 0.57 -21.02
CA THR A 174 -3.20 0.48 -20.37
C THR A 174 -2.25 -0.37 -21.21
N ASP A 175 -1.12 0.21 -21.64
CA ASP A 175 -0.07 -0.56 -22.30
C ASP A 175 0.69 -1.38 -21.24
N PRO A 176 0.63 -2.73 -21.29
CA PRO A 176 1.28 -3.58 -20.28
C PRO A 176 2.79 -3.36 -20.21
N LYS A 177 3.44 -3.03 -21.35
CA LYS A 177 4.89 -2.82 -21.37
C LYS A 177 5.28 -1.55 -20.63
N LYS A 178 4.55 -0.46 -20.87
CA LYS A 178 4.77 0.81 -20.15
C LYS A 178 4.47 0.65 -18.67
N LEU A 179 3.37 -0.02 -18.33
CA LEU A 179 2.99 -0.29 -16.94
C LEU A 179 4.10 -1.04 -16.19
N ILE A 180 4.61 -2.14 -16.75
CA ILE A 180 5.71 -2.90 -16.13
C ILE A 180 6.98 -2.06 -16.04
N TYR A 181 7.35 -1.35 -17.11
CA TYR A 181 8.57 -0.54 -17.15
C TYR A 181 8.56 0.58 -16.10
N PHE A 182 7.52 1.40 -16.05
CA PHE A 182 7.42 2.49 -15.09
C PHE A 182 7.30 1.99 -13.65
N SER A 183 6.60 0.88 -13.43
CA SER A 183 6.45 0.30 -12.09
C SER A 183 7.75 -0.32 -11.59
N ALA A 184 8.49 -1.03 -12.45
CA ALA A 184 9.79 -1.58 -12.12
C ALA A 184 10.83 -0.48 -11.86
N LEU A 185 10.84 0.58 -12.68
CA LEU A 185 11.72 1.74 -12.48
C LEU A 185 11.41 2.45 -11.16
N ALA A 186 10.13 2.70 -10.86
CA ALA A 186 9.74 3.33 -9.61
C ALA A 186 10.04 2.45 -8.39
N GLY A 187 9.85 1.13 -8.50
CA GLY A 187 10.27 0.16 -7.50
C GLY A 187 11.79 0.19 -7.26
N LEU A 188 12.59 0.23 -8.32
CA LEU A 188 14.04 0.34 -8.24
C LEU A 188 14.48 1.62 -7.51
N ILE A 189 13.91 2.78 -7.87
CA ILE A 189 14.19 4.06 -7.19
C ILE A 189 13.87 3.98 -5.70
N VAL A 190 12.72 3.40 -5.33
CA VAL A 190 12.37 3.19 -3.92
C VAL A 190 13.35 2.23 -3.23
N GLY A 191 13.80 1.18 -3.91
CA GLY A 191 14.82 0.27 -3.41
C GLY A 191 16.16 0.95 -3.13
N GLU A 192 16.61 1.82 -4.04
CA GLU A 192 17.84 2.62 -3.86
C GLU A 192 17.71 3.58 -2.67
N VAL A 193 16.56 4.25 -2.52
CA VAL A 193 16.31 5.09 -1.34
C VAL A 193 16.27 4.25 -0.07
N ALA A 194 15.64 3.08 -0.09
CA ALA A 194 15.65 2.16 1.03
C ALA A 194 17.08 1.71 1.38
N ALA A 195 17.95 1.52 0.39
CA ALA A 195 19.35 1.19 0.60
C ALA A 195 20.07 2.33 1.33
N ALA A 196 19.92 3.57 0.86
CA ALA A 196 20.50 4.74 1.51
C ALA A 196 20.00 4.92 2.95
N LEU A 197 18.70 4.74 3.16
CA LEU A 197 18.06 4.85 4.47
C LEU A 197 18.44 3.71 5.42
N SER A 198 18.82 2.53 4.91
CA SER A 198 19.21 1.39 5.75
C SER A 198 20.47 1.64 6.60
N PHE A 199 21.30 2.60 6.20
CA PHE A 199 22.49 3.03 6.94
C PHE A 199 22.23 4.22 7.86
N TRP A 200 21.05 4.84 7.79
CA TRP A 200 20.71 6.02 8.58
C TRP A 200 20.07 5.58 9.90
N PRO A 201 20.59 6.03 11.07
CA PRO A 201 20.01 5.71 12.39
C PRO A 201 18.68 6.44 12.62
N LEU A 202 17.62 5.98 11.95
CA LEU A 202 16.27 6.52 12.03
C LEU A 202 15.33 5.51 12.67
N ASP A 203 14.38 6.01 13.46
CA ASP A 203 13.28 5.19 13.98
C ASP A 203 12.38 4.70 12.83
N PRO A 204 11.74 3.52 12.94
CA PRO A 204 10.94 2.96 11.86
C PRO A 204 9.85 3.89 11.28
N PRO A 205 9.10 4.68 12.08
CA PRO A 205 8.13 5.61 11.52
C PRO A 205 8.76 6.70 10.63
N LYS A 206 9.98 7.15 10.94
CA LYS A 206 10.71 8.15 10.14
C LYS A 206 11.08 7.57 8.78
N ILE A 207 11.54 6.32 8.74
CA ILE A 207 11.80 5.57 7.49
C ILE A 207 10.52 5.42 6.65
N GLY A 208 9.41 5.05 7.29
CA GLY A 208 8.13 4.93 6.62
C GLY A 208 7.65 6.23 5.98
N VAL A 209 7.79 7.37 6.69
CA VAL A 209 7.49 8.70 6.13
C VAL A 209 8.41 9.04 4.96
N ALA A 210 9.71 8.77 5.09
CA ALA A 210 10.71 9.04 4.05
C ALA A 210 10.39 8.30 2.75
N ILE A 211 10.17 6.98 2.82
CA ILE A 211 9.83 6.17 1.64
C ILE A 211 8.46 6.58 1.08
N THR A 212 7.48 6.85 1.94
CA THR A 212 6.15 7.30 1.48
C THR A 212 6.20 8.64 0.76
N ALA A 213 7.10 9.55 1.17
CA ALA A 213 7.33 10.81 0.46
C ALA A 213 7.90 10.59 -0.94
N VAL A 214 8.81 9.63 -1.09
CA VAL A 214 9.31 9.22 -2.42
C VAL A 214 8.18 8.62 -3.25
N VAL A 215 7.36 7.75 -2.66
CA VAL A 215 6.16 7.20 -3.33
C VAL A 215 5.21 8.32 -3.77
N TYR A 216 4.95 9.30 -2.91
CA TYR A 216 4.13 10.49 -3.20
C TYR A 216 4.64 11.26 -4.41
N VAL A 217 5.95 11.56 -4.44
CA VAL A 217 6.61 12.28 -5.53
C VAL A 217 6.55 11.52 -6.83
N LEU A 218 6.97 10.25 -6.83
CA LEU A 218 6.98 9.42 -8.03
C LEU A 218 5.57 9.21 -8.57
N LEU A 219 4.59 8.95 -7.69
CA LEU A 219 3.21 8.74 -8.09
C LEU A 219 2.60 10.01 -8.68
N GLY A 220 2.92 11.17 -8.11
CA GLY A 220 2.56 12.48 -8.65
C GLY A 220 3.15 12.72 -10.04
N ILE A 221 4.44 12.47 -10.22
CA ILE A 221 5.11 12.59 -11.52
C ILE A 221 4.47 11.66 -12.56
N ILE A 222 4.24 10.39 -12.22
CA ILE A 222 3.57 9.41 -13.10
C ILE A 222 2.17 9.90 -13.46
N GLN A 223 1.39 10.37 -12.50
CA GLN A 223 0.04 10.87 -12.74
C GLN A 223 0.02 12.07 -13.68
N HIS A 224 0.96 13.00 -13.55
CA HIS A 224 1.10 14.14 -14.44
C HIS A 224 1.62 13.75 -15.82
N HIS A 225 2.56 12.81 -15.89
CA HIS A 225 3.11 12.31 -17.15
C HIS A 225 2.04 11.59 -17.98
N VAL A 226 1.29 10.68 -17.38
CA VAL A 226 0.20 9.94 -18.04
C VAL A 226 -0.93 10.86 -18.50
N ARG A 227 -1.12 12.01 -17.83
CA ARG A 227 -2.12 13.02 -18.20
C ARG A 227 -1.57 14.12 -19.12
N GLU A 228 -0.35 13.96 -19.63
CA GLU A 228 0.32 14.93 -20.51
C GLU A 228 0.43 16.35 -19.92
N ASN A 229 0.36 16.48 -18.60
CA ASN A 229 0.36 17.74 -17.86
C ASN A 229 1.61 17.90 -16.99
N LEU A 230 2.73 17.30 -17.41
CA LEU A 230 3.99 17.39 -16.68
C LEU A 230 4.70 18.69 -17.05
N SER A 231 4.59 19.69 -16.18
CA SER A 231 5.33 20.94 -16.29
C SER A 231 6.58 20.91 -15.41
N GLN A 232 7.61 21.70 -15.76
CA GLN A 232 8.78 21.89 -14.90
C GLN A 232 8.39 22.40 -13.51
N ARG A 233 7.37 23.26 -13.44
CA ARG A 233 6.83 23.77 -12.18
C ARG A 233 6.31 22.64 -11.29
N THR A 234 5.53 21.72 -11.86
CA THR A 234 4.99 20.56 -11.12
C THR A 234 6.13 19.70 -10.57
N LEU A 235 7.18 19.48 -11.36
CA LEU A 235 8.34 18.70 -10.91
C LEU A 235 9.07 19.38 -9.74
N VAL A 236 9.22 20.71 -9.78
CA VAL A 236 9.81 21.49 -8.68
C VAL A 236 8.94 21.43 -7.42
N GLU A 237 7.61 21.49 -7.55
CA GLU A 237 6.68 21.37 -6.41
C GLU A 237 6.84 20.01 -5.69
N TYR A 238 6.95 18.91 -6.43
CA TYR A 238 7.20 17.58 -5.85
C TYR A 238 8.60 17.45 -5.23
N LEU A 239 9.63 17.98 -5.90
CA LEU A 239 10.99 17.99 -5.33
C LEU A 239 11.07 18.80 -4.04
N PHE A 240 10.31 19.89 -3.92
CA PHE A 240 10.24 20.68 -2.70
C PHE A 240 9.66 19.87 -1.53
N VAL A 241 8.63 19.05 -1.78
CA VAL A 241 8.09 18.13 -0.76
C VAL A 241 9.13 17.10 -0.33
N ALA A 242 9.85 16.49 -1.29
CA ALA A 242 10.94 15.56 -0.97
C ALA A 242 12.02 16.23 -0.11
N ALA A 243 12.46 17.43 -0.50
CA ALA A 243 13.46 18.20 0.23
C ALA A 243 12.98 18.56 1.64
N GLY A 244 11.71 18.93 1.79
CA GLY A 244 11.11 19.18 3.10
C GLY A 244 11.14 17.96 4.02
N VAL A 245 10.83 16.77 3.48
CA VAL A 245 10.91 15.51 4.25
C VAL A 245 12.36 15.19 4.62
N VAL A 246 13.31 15.29 3.68
CA VAL A 246 14.74 15.08 3.97
C VAL A 246 15.23 16.05 5.05
N PHE A 247 14.85 17.33 4.98
CA PHE A 247 15.18 18.32 5.99
C PHE A 247 14.64 17.94 7.37
N LEU A 248 13.37 17.54 7.46
CA LEU A 248 12.76 17.07 8.71
C LEU A 248 13.49 15.85 9.29
N LEU A 249 13.91 14.91 8.44
CA LEU A 249 14.67 13.74 8.86
C LEU A 249 16.03 14.15 9.45
N ILE A 250 16.76 15.05 8.80
CA ILE A 250 18.06 15.54 9.30
C ILE A 250 17.89 16.20 10.67
N VAL A 251 16.91 17.09 10.83
CA VAL A 251 16.68 17.83 12.08
C VAL A 251 16.23 16.91 13.22
N THR A 252 15.49 15.85 12.91
CA THR A 252 14.97 14.89 13.91
C THR A 252 15.86 13.65 14.10
N THR A 253 16.97 13.56 13.38
CA THR A 253 17.96 12.48 13.58
C THR A 253 18.78 12.80 14.83
N SER A 254 18.67 11.96 15.84
CA SER A 254 19.60 11.96 16.96
C SER A 254 20.80 11.08 16.58
N TRP A 255 21.86 11.69 16.09
CA TRP A 255 23.16 11.03 16.01
C TRP A 255 23.65 10.89 17.45
N GLY A 256 23.48 9.70 18.03
CA GLY A 256 23.80 9.44 19.43
C GLY A 256 25.17 10.02 19.80
N ILE A 257 25.16 10.94 20.75
CA ILE A 257 26.28 11.17 21.67
C ILE A 257 26.01 10.28 22.87
#